data_AF-A0A2I0AMW2-F1
#
_entry.id   AF-A0A2I0AMW2-F1
#
_cell.length_a   1.000
_cell.length_b   1.000
_cell.length_c   1.000
_cell.angle_alpha   90.00
_cell.angle_beta   90.00
_cell.angle_gamma   90.00
#
_symmetry.space_group_name_H-M   'P 1'
#
loop_
_entity.id
_entity.type
_entity.pdbx_description
1 polymer ?
#
loop_
_entity_poly.entity_id
_entity_poly.type
_entity_poly.pdbx_seq_one_letter_code
_entity_poly.pdbx_strand_id
1 'polypeptide(L)' 'MGAFWGTRVLEIVKSNNSPGLLWKKIKLTTTRKNNAKKRLRRVWQNEAVLRACAEDPPKNTSMAEPGVQ' A
#
# COMPACT_ATOMS: atom_id res chain seq x y z
N MET A 1 -56.08 6.21 -19.33
CA MET A 1 -55.26 6.48 -18.12
C MET A 1 -54.24 5.37 -17.99
N GLY A 2 -52.95 5.63 -18.22
CA GLY A 2 -51.92 4.59 -17.97
C GLY A 2 -50.62 4.61 -18.79
N ALA A 3 -50.34 5.62 -19.63
CA ALA A 3 -49.15 5.62 -20.50
C ALA A 3 -47.83 6.12 -19.83
N PHE A 4 -47.78 6.27 -18.51
CA PHE A 4 -46.68 6.97 -17.81
C PHE A 4 -46.02 6.19 -16.66
N TRP A 5 -46.07 4.86 -16.66
CA TRP A 5 -45.44 4.05 -15.60
C TRP A 5 -44.15 3.32 -16.05
N GLY A 6 -43.83 3.31 -17.35
CA GLY A 6 -42.66 2.59 -17.89
C GLY A 6 -41.42 3.44 -18.21
N THR A 7 -41.54 4.76 -18.27
CA THR A 7 -40.45 5.64 -18.74
C THR A 7 -39.44 6.01 -17.63
N ARG A 8 -39.86 5.97 -16.36
CA ARG A 8 -39.00 6.35 -15.22
C ARG A 8 -37.92 5.33 -14.88
N VAL A 9 -38.13 4.05 -15.14
CA VAL A 9 -37.09 3.02 -14.89
C VAL A 9 -35.91 3.22 -15.85
N LEU A 10 -36.19 3.56 -17.10
CA LEU A 10 -35.16 3.94 -18.06
C LEU A 10 -34.52 5.28 -17.70
N GLU A 11 -35.27 6.26 -17.20
CA GLU A 11 -34.75 7.57 -16.78
C GLU A 11 -33.78 7.46 -15.57
N ILE A 12 -34.10 6.59 -14.61
CA ILE A 12 -33.23 6.28 -13.46
C ILE A 12 -31.96 5.52 -13.89
N VAL A 13 -32.05 4.65 -14.89
CA VAL A 13 -30.89 3.95 -15.47
C VAL A 13 -30.07 4.87 -16.40
N LYS A 14 -30.72 5.85 -17.04
CA LYS A 14 -30.12 6.81 -18.01
C LYS A 14 -29.49 8.03 -17.34
N SER A 15 -29.89 8.39 -16.13
CA SER A 15 -29.28 9.47 -15.34
C SER A 15 -28.09 8.96 -14.53
N ASN A 16 -27.01 8.60 -15.23
CA ASN A 16 -25.69 8.61 -14.62
C ASN A 16 -24.98 9.83 -15.19
N ASN A 17 -24.90 10.92 -14.42
CA ASN A 17 -24.34 12.22 -14.84
C ASN A 17 -22.81 12.19 -15.12
N SER A 18 -22.26 11.05 -15.58
CA SER A 18 -20.94 10.98 -16.21
C SER A 18 -21.07 10.27 -17.57
N PRO A 19 -20.96 10.98 -18.70
CA PRO A 19 -21.08 10.38 -20.04
C PRO A 19 -19.79 9.63 -20.45
N GLY A 20 -19.50 8.46 -19.84
CA GLY A 20 -18.31 7.68 -20.20
C GLY A 20 -18.07 6.38 -19.41
N LEU A 21 -16.94 5.72 -19.71
CA LEU A 21 -16.41 4.56 -18.97
C LEU A 21 -16.25 4.94 -17.49
N LEU A 22 -16.93 4.23 -16.60
CA LEU A 22 -16.98 4.57 -15.17
C LEU A 22 -15.67 4.23 -14.47
N TRP A 23 -14.79 5.21 -14.33
CA TRP A 23 -13.60 5.12 -13.48
C TRP A 23 -14.01 5.16 -12.00
N LYS A 24 -14.31 4.00 -11.42
CA LYS A 24 -14.70 3.90 -10.01
C LYS A 24 -13.55 4.36 -9.10
N LYS A 25 -13.75 5.47 -8.41
CA LYS A 25 -12.89 5.89 -7.30
C LYS A 25 -13.16 4.98 -6.10
N ILE A 26 -12.23 4.09 -5.80
CA ILE A 26 -12.36 3.17 -4.66
C ILE A 26 -11.92 3.91 -3.39
N LYS A 27 -12.80 3.94 -2.38
CA LYS A 27 -12.49 4.51 -1.06
C LYS A 27 -11.33 3.77 -0.40
N LEU A 28 -10.55 4.48 0.40
CA LEU A 28 -9.46 3.91 1.18
C LEU A 28 -10.03 3.11 2.37
N THR A 29 -10.27 1.81 2.15
CA THR A 29 -10.77 0.89 3.17
C THR A 29 -9.69 0.52 4.19
N THR A 30 -10.11 0.00 5.35
CA THR A 30 -9.22 -0.44 6.44
C THR A 30 -8.19 -1.48 5.98
N THR A 31 -8.60 -2.49 5.21
CA THR A 31 -7.69 -3.49 4.64
C THR A 31 -6.63 -2.87 3.74
N ARG A 32 -7.01 -1.88 2.92
CA ARG A 32 -6.08 -1.15 2.04
C ARG A 32 -5.09 -0.31 2.85
N LYS A 33 -5.54 0.35 3.93
CA LYS A 33 -4.66 1.06 4.88
C LYS A 33 -3.65 0.11 5.54
N ASN A 34 -4.09 -1.07 5.95
CA ASN A 34 -3.21 -2.06 6.58
C ASN A 34 -2.15 -2.58 5.59
N ASN A 35 -2.51 -2.75 4.31
CA ASN A 35 -1.54 -3.11 3.28
C ASN A 35 -0.50 -1.99 3.07
N ALA A 36 -0.93 -0.72 3.05
CA ALA A 36 -0.02 0.42 3.00
C ALA A 36 0.96 0.43 4.19
N LYS A 37 0.48 0.23 5.41
CA LYS A 37 1.33 0.09 6.61
C LYS A 37 2.34 -1.06 6.50
N LYS A 38 1.94 -2.20 5.90
CA LYS A 38 2.87 -3.33 5.65
C LYS A 38 3.96 -2.95 4.64
N ARG A 39 3.61 -2.26 3.56
CA ARG A 39 4.60 -1.78 2.57
C ARG A 39 5.60 -0.81 3.17
N LEU A 40 5.11 0.16 3.96
CA LEU A 40 5.97 1.13 4.64
C LEU A 40 6.96 0.44 5.59
N ARG A 41 6.50 -0.51 6.41
CA ARG A 41 7.40 -1.27 7.30
C ARG A 41 8.47 -2.06 6.53
N ARG A 42 8.12 -2.66 5.38
CA ARG A 42 9.08 -3.38 4.54
C ARG A 42 10.16 -2.45 3.98
N VAL A 43 9.78 -1.28 3.48
CA VAL A 43 10.73 -0.28 2.99
C VAL A 43 11.68 0.14 4.11
N TRP A 44 11.16 0.39 5.30
CA TRP A 44 11.99 0.76 6.44
C TRP A 44 12.96 -0.33 6.87
N GLN A 45 12.53 -1.59 6.88
CA GLN A 45 13.42 -2.72 7.14
C GLN A 45 14.51 -2.82 6.08
N ASN A 46 14.16 -2.68 4.80
CA ASN A 46 15.13 -2.70 3.72
C ASN A 46 16.15 -1.56 3.84
N GLU A 47 15.69 -0.34 4.13
CA GLU A 47 16.56 0.81 4.36
C GLU A 47 17.48 0.60 5.56
N ALA A 48 16.97 0.04 6.66
CA ALA A 48 17.79 -0.25 7.84
C ALA A 48 18.90 -1.27 7.53
N VAL A 49 18.57 -2.33 6.78
CA VAL A 49 19.56 -3.34 6.35
C VAL A 49 20.59 -2.72 5.43
N LEU A 50 20.18 -1.95 4.42
CA LEU A 50 21.11 -1.31 3.48
C LEU A 50 22.03 -0.30 4.18
N ARG A 51 21.52 0.44 5.17
CA ARG A 51 22.34 1.34 5.99
C ARG A 51 23.34 0.58 6.85
N ALA A 52 22.89 -0.49 7.51
CA ALA A 52 23.78 -1.35 8.30
C ALA A 52 24.89 -2.00 7.45
N CYS A 53 24.60 -2.35 6.20
CA CYS A 53 25.60 -2.87 5.26
C CYS A 53 26.53 -1.81 4.67
N ALA A 54 26.17 -0.52 4.76
CA ALA A 54 27.00 0.59 4.31
C ALA A 54 27.98 1.07 5.39
N GLU A 55 27.71 0.75 6.66
CA GLU A 55 28.65 0.95 7.76
C GLU A 55 29.74 -0.14 7.68
N ASP A 56 31.00 0.25 7.89
CA ASP A 56 32.09 -0.72 7.98
C ASP A 56 31.79 -1.72 9.11
N PRO A 57 32.04 -3.03 8.91
CA PRO A 57 31.81 -4.01 9.95
C PRO A 57 32.58 -3.59 11.21
N PRO A 58 32.02 -3.77 12.42
CA PRO A 58 32.70 -3.38 13.64
C PRO A 58 34.08 -4.05 13.65
N LYS A 59 35.15 -3.24 13.64
CA LYS A 59 36.52 -3.74 13.78
C LYS A 59 36.58 -4.57 15.05
N ASN A 60 36.90 -5.85 14.90
CA ASN A 60 37.11 -6.80 15.99
C ASN A 60 38.03 -6.18 17.06
N THR A 61 37.46 -5.57 18.10
CA THR A 61 38.19 -5.29 19.33
C THR A 61 38.28 -6.60 20.10
N SER A 62 39.51 -7.11 20.17
CA SER A 62 40.01 -8.22 20.99
C SER A 62 39.41 -9.61 20.74
N MET A 63 39.94 -10.29 19.72
CA MET A 63 40.44 -11.65 19.97
C MET A 63 41.68 -11.49 20.85
N ALA A 64 41.50 -11.53 22.17
CA ALA A 64 42.61 -11.78 23.08
C ALA A 64 42.95 -13.26 22.94
N GLU A 65 43.93 -13.57 22.10
CA GLU A 65 44.63 -14.86 22.16
C GLU A 65 45.53 -14.86 23.42
N PRO A 66 45.38 -15.80 24.36
CA PRO A 66 46.45 -16.09 25.29
C PRO A 66 47.43 -17.04 24.58
N GLY A 67 48.47 -16.45 23.96
CA GLY A 67 49.65 -17.16 23.53
C GLY A 67 50.74 -17.13 24.62
N VAL A 68 51.18 -18.33 25.02
CA VAL A 68 52.53 -18.67 25.53
C VAL A 68 52.90 -18.21 26.95
N GLN A 69 52.77 -19.15 27.90
CA GLN A 69 53.87 -19.65 28.75
C GLN A 69 53.57 -21.09 29.20
#